data_AF-A0A837ANE4-F1
#
_entry.id   AF-A0A837ANE4-F1
#
_cell.length_a   1.000
_cell.length_b   1.000
_cell.length_c   1.000
_cell.angle_alpha   90.00
_cell.angle_beta   90.00
_cell.angle_gamma   90.00
#
_symmetry.space_group_name_H-M   'P 1'
#
loop_
_entity.id
_entity.type
_entity.pdbx_description
1 polymer ?
#
loop_
_entity_poly.entity_id
_entity_poly.type
_entity_poly.pdbx_seq_one_letter_code
_entity_poly.pdbx_strand_id
1 'polypeptide(L)'
;MKIAVAKYPIGKPVDFAAFAARQSALIGEAAAAGARVVVLPEYLSLELGATFDTHISAGLPESLAAIQALRTPWLELFAGLAQEHQLHLIAGS
;
A
#
# COMPACT_ATOMS: atom_id res chain seq x y z
N MET A 1 7.81 -23.07 1.03
CA MET A 1 7.05 -21.85 0.68
C MET A 1 7.48 -20.75 1.64
N LYS A 2 7.90 -19.57 1.16
CA LYS A 2 8.36 -18.44 1.99
C LYS A 2 7.31 -17.33 2.00
N ILE A 3 7.07 -16.76 3.17
CA ILE A 3 6.12 -15.66 3.39
C ILE A 3 6.90 -14.46 3.91
N ALA A 4 6.66 -13.28 3.32
CA ALA A 4 7.16 -12.01 3.83
C ALA A 4 6.00 -11.25 4.48
N VAL A 5 6.25 -10.67 5.66
CA VAL A 5 5.26 -9.93 6.43
C VAL A 5 5.83 -8.55 6.72
N ALA A 6 5.17 -7.51 6.21
CA ALA A 6 5.62 -6.15 6.36
C ALA A 6 5.32 -5.61 7.77
N LYS A 7 6.32 -4.96 8.38
CA LYS A 7 6.16 -4.23 9.64
C LYS A 7 6.95 -2.92 9.54
N TYR A 8 6.24 -1.81 9.47
CA TYR A 8 6.83 -0.48 9.44
C TYR A 8 5.86 0.57 9.99
N PRO A 9 6.35 1.77 10.39
CA PRO A 9 5.50 2.88 10.79
C PRO A 9 4.64 3.40 9.63
N ILE A 10 3.43 3.84 9.96
CA ILE A 10 2.52 4.53 9.02
C ILE A 10 3.27 5.73 8.41
N GLY A 11 3.37 5.72 7.09
CA GLY A 11 3.95 6.78 6.28
C GLY A 11 3.02 7.96 6.05
N LYS A 12 3.60 9.03 5.50
CA LYS A 12 2.91 10.24 5.04
C LYS A 12 3.36 10.55 3.61
N PRO A 13 2.98 9.73 2.62
CA PRO A 13 3.33 9.98 1.23
C PRO A 13 2.79 11.34 0.77
N VAL A 14 3.55 12.02 -0.08
CA VAL A 14 3.16 13.33 -0.63
C VAL A 14 2.08 13.22 -1.70
N ASP A 15 2.01 12.07 -2.38
CA ASP A 15 1.01 11.71 -3.38
C ASP A 15 0.90 10.18 -3.53
N PHE A 16 -0.02 9.72 -4.37
CA PHE A 16 -0.20 8.30 -4.64
C PHE A 16 1.04 7.66 -5.31
N ALA A 17 1.80 8.42 -6.11
CA ALA A 17 2.98 7.91 -6.79
C ALA A 17 4.11 7.58 -5.80
N ALA A 18 4.33 8.44 -4.81
CA ALA A 18 5.29 8.21 -3.73
C ALA A 18 4.90 7.00 -2.87
N PHE A 19 3.59 6.83 -2.60
CA PHE A 19 3.06 5.64 -1.94
C PHE A 19 3.35 4.38 -2.80
N ALA A 20 2.97 4.39 -4.07
CA ALA A 20 3.15 3.27 -4.98
C ALA A 20 4.62 2.86 -5.08
N ALA A 21 5.54 3.81 -5.26
CA ALA A 21 6.97 3.56 -5.34
C ALA A 21 7.53 2.85 -4.10
N ARG A 22 7.10 3.26 -2.89
CA ARG A 22 7.49 2.59 -1.64
C ARG A 22 6.98 1.16 -1.59
N GLN A 23 5.72 0.92 -1.96
CA GLN A 23 5.14 -0.42 -1.94
C GLN A 23 5.81 -1.32 -2.98
N SER A 24 6.04 -0.83 -4.20
CA SER A 24 6.77 -1.54 -5.25
C SER A 24 8.17 -1.95 -4.79
N ALA A 25 8.93 -1.06 -4.16
CA ALA A 25 10.26 -1.37 -3.64
C ALA A 25 10.23 -2.50 -2.60
N LEU A 26 9.35 -2.39 -1.60
CA LEU A 26 9.23 -3.40 -0.53
C LEU A 26 8.81 -4.78 -1.07
N ILE A 27 7.87 -4.81 -2.01
CA ILE A 27 7.40 -6.05 -2.61
C ILE A 27 8.49 -6.66 -3.50
N GLY A 28 9.22 -5.84 -4.25
CA GLY A 28 10.38 -6.25 -5.04
C GLY A 28 11.48 -6.87 -4.18
N GLU A 29 11.79 -6.28 -3.02
CA GLU A 29 12.72 -6.84 -2.04
C GLU A 29 12.25 -8.22 -1.53
N ALA A 30 10.97 -8.36 -1.19
CA ALA A 30 10.40 -9.63 -0.76
C ALA A 30 10.46 -10.70 -1.86
N ALA A 31 10.15 -10.31 -3.10
CA ALA A 31 10.23 -11.18 -4.27
C ALA A 31 11.67 -11.64 -4.54
N ALA A 32 12.64 -10.72 -4.51
CA ALA A 32 14.07 -11.02 -4.64
C ALA A 32 14.57 -11.96 -3.52
N ALA A 33 13.99 -11.85 -2.32
CA ALA A 33 14.25 -12.77 -1.21
C ALA A 33 13.53 -14.12 -1.33
N GLY A 34 12.80 -14.39 -2.43
CA GLY A 34 12.13 -15.65 -2.72
C GLY A 34 10.77 -15.84 -2.04
N ALA A 35 10.10 -14.76 -1.61
CA ALA A 35 8.76 -14.84 -1.05
C ALA A 35 7.73 -15.26 -2.13
N ARG A 36 6.75 -16.07 -1.74
CA ARG A 36 5.60 -16.46 -2.58
C ARG A 36 4.28 -15.87 -2.07
N VAL A 37 4.27 -15.39 -0.83
CA VAL A 37 3.17 -14.63 -0.23
C VAL A 37 3.76 -13.40 0.44
N VAL A 38 3.17 -12.23 0.19
CA VAL A 38 3.50 -10.97 0.85
C VAL A 38 2.27 -10.45 1.58
N VAL A 39 2.41 -10.13 2.86
CA VAL A 39 1.33 -9.60 3.70
C VAL A 39 1.66 -8.17 4.11
N LEU A 40 0.81 -7.24 3.69
CA LEU A 40 0.90 -5.83 4.05
C LEU A 40 0.02 -5.49 5.27
N PRO A 41 0.28 -4.34 5.94
CA PRO A 41 -0.41 -3.99 7.19
C PRO A 41 -1.91 -3.69 7.04
N GLU A 42 -2.66 -3.85 8.13
CA GLU A 42 -4.11 -3.58 8.19
C GLU A 42 -4.48 -2.13 7.84
N TYR A 43 -3.71 -1.14 8.26
CA TYR A 43 -4.04 0.28 8.08
C TYR A 43 -3.19 0.96 7.00
N LEU A 44 -2.80 0.22 5.97
CA LEU A 44 -1.94 0.73 4.92
C LEU A 44 -2.58 1.87 4.13
N SER A 45 -3.87 1.79 3.82
CA SER A 45 -4.58 2.82 3.05
C SER A 45 -4.68 4.15 3.80
N LEU A 46 -4.59 4.14 5.13
CA LEU A 46 -4.60 5.38 5.92
C LEU A 46 -3.38 6.27 5.65
N GLU A 47 -2.27 5.71 5.12
CA GLU A 47 -1.16 6.53 4.62
C GLU A 47 -1.62 7.49 3.50
N LEU A 48 -2.58 7.07 2.67
CA LEU A 48 -3.11 7.90 1.59
C LEU A 48 -3.94 9.08 2.10
N GLY A 49 -4.40 9.06 3.36
CA GLY A 49 -5.00 10.23 3.98
C GLY A 49 -4.06 11.45 3.97
N ALA A 50 -2.75 11.22 4.01
CA ALA A 50 -1.74 12.28 3.96
C ALA A 50 -1.60 12.97 2.59
N THR A 51 -2.17 12.40 1.52
CA THR A 51 -2.12 13.00 0.18
C THR A 51 -3.21 14.06 -0.03
N PHE A 52 -4.09 14.24 0.96
CA PHE A 52 -5.18 15.22 0.92
C PHE A 52 -4.87 16.43 1.81
N ASP A 53 -5.67 17.48 1.67
CA ASP A 53 -5.56 18.70 2.48
C ASP A 53 -5.60 18.41 3.98
N THR A 54 -4.97 19.29 4.77
CA THR A 54 -4.81 19.11 6.22
C THR A 54 -6.14 18.86 6.94
N HIS A 55 -7.22 19.54 6.54
CA HIS A 55 -8.54 19.38 7.15
C HIS A 55 -9.13 17.96 6.93
N ILE A 56 -8.74 17.26 5.85
CA ILE A 56 -9.11 15.86 5.59
C ILE A 56 -8.17 14.94 6.37
N SER A 57 -6.86 15.12 6.22
CA SER A 57 -5.86 14.22 6.84
C SER A 57 -5.87 14.23 8.38
N ALA A 58 -6.41 15.30 9.00
CA ALA A 58 -6.56 15.41 10.45
C ALA A 58 -7.79 14.66 10.99
N GLY A 59 -8.75 14.31 10.11
CA GLY A 59 -10.01 13.66 10.46
C GLY A 59 -10.06 12.22 9.96
N LEU A 60 -10.26 11.26 10.85
CA LEU A 60 -10.33 9.85 10.47
C LEU A 60 -11.55 9.54 9.56
N PRO A 61 -12.78 9.97 9.89
CA PRO A 61 -13.93 9.77 8.98
C PRO A 61 -13.72 10.41 7.60
N GLU A 62 -13.16 11.62 7.57
CA GLU A 62 -12.88 12.40 6.36
C GLU A 62 -11.82 11.70 5.51
N SER A 63 -10.74 11.24 6.13
CA SER A 63 -9.70 10.46 5.47
C SER A 63 -10.27 9.18 4.87
N LEU A 64 -11.04 8.41 5.64
CA LEU A 64 -11.68 7.17 5.16
C LEU A 64 -12.62 7.41 3.98
N ALA A 65 -13.34 8.53 3.96
CA ALA A 65 -14.19 8.90 2.83
C ALA A 65 -13.36 9.31 1.60
N ALA A 66 -12.31 10.12 1.80
CA ALA A 66 -11.48 10.67 0.73
C ALA A 66 -10.67 9.60 0.01
N ILE A 67 -10.06 8.65 0.74
CA ILE A 67 -9.23 7.59 0.14
C ILE A 67 -10.02 6.68 -0.81
N GLN A 68 -11.36 6.66 -0.74
CA GLN A 68 -12.17 5.86 -1.66
C GLN A 68 -12.03 6.32 -3.12
N ALA A 69 -11.68 7.58 -3.36
CA ALA A 69 -11.34 8.06 -4.70
C ALA A 69 -10.10 7.36 -5.29
N LEU A 70 -9.25 6.78 -4.45
CA LEU A 70 -8.00 6.09 -4.82
C LEU A 70 -8.17 4.57 -4.94
N ARG A 71 -9.40 4.05 -4.81
CA ARG A 71 -9.67 2.60 -4.85
C ARG A 71 -9.26 1.95 -6.17
N THR A 72 -9.55 2.58 -7.31
CA THR A 72 -9.16 2.02 -8.61
C THR A 72 -7.63 1.98 -8.77
N PRO A 73 -6.88 3.09 -8.56
CA PRO A 73 -5.42 3.08 -8.54
C PRO A 73 -4.82 2.05 -7.57
N TRP A 74 -5.43 1.87 -6.39
CA TRP A 74 -5.01 0.85 -5.42
C TRP A 74 -5.10 -0.57 -5.98
N LEU A 75 -6.23 -0.93 -6.58
CA LEU A 75 -6.44 -2.25 -7.17
C LEU A 75 -5.48 -2.48 -8.34
N GLU A 76 -5.27 -1.48 -9.19
CA GLU A 76 -4.33 -1.55 -10.32
C GLU A 76 -2.90 -1.77 -9.85
N LEU A 77 -2.45 -1.01 -8.85
CA LEU A 77 -1.11 -1.13 -8.26
C LEU A 77 -0.85 -2.55 -7.75
N PHE A 78 -1.71 -3.04 -6.85
CA PHE A 78 -1.46 -4.32 -6.19
C PHE A 78 -1.70 -5.52 -7.09
N ALA A 79 -2.66 -5.46 -8.02
CA ALA A 79 -2.83 -6.49 -9.04
C ALA A 79 -1.60 -6.54 -9.98
N GLY A 80 -1.09 -5.38 -10.40
CA GLY A 80 0.12 -5.28 -11.22
C GLY A 80 1.33 -5.89 -10.53
N LEU A 81 1.60 -5.51 -9.28
CA LEU A 81 2.74 -6.03 -8.52
C LEU A 81 2.66 -7.54 -8.24
N ALA A 82 1.46 -8.06 -7.98
CA ALA A 82 1.25 -9.50 -7.83
C ALA A 82 1.55 -10.27 -9.12
N GLN A 83 1.16 -9.72 -10.28
CA GLN A 83 1.43 -10.32 -11.60
C GLN A 83 2.90 -10.24 -11.97
N GLU A 84 3.52 -9.06 -11.82
CA GLU A 84 4.92 -8.80 -12.14
C GLU A 84 5.86 -9.75 -11.38
N HIS A 85 5.64 -9.91 -10.08
CA HIS A 85 6.49 -10.72 -9.21
C HIS A 85 6.00 -12.16 -9.01
N GLN A 86 4.90 -12.55 -9.66
CA GLN A 86 4.32 -13.90 -9.59
C GLN A 86 4.11 -14.41 -8.15
N LEU A 87 3.54 -13.56 -7.30
CA LEU A 87 3.32 -13.82 -5.88
C LEU A 87 1.86 -13.59 -5.48
N HIS A 88 1.46 -14.16 -4.34
CA HIS A 88 0.20 -13.81 -3.69
C HIS A 88 0.40 -12.59 -2.80
N LEU A 89 -0.46 -11.60 -2.94
CA LEU A 89 -0.34 -10.34 -2.24
C LEU A 89 -1.59 -10.07 -1.40
N ILE A 90 -1.43 -9.98 -0.08
CA ILE A 90 -2.47 -9.50 0.83
C ILE A 90 -2.23 -8.01 1.01
N ALA A 91 -3.01 -7.20 0.29
CA ALA A 91 -2.72 -5.79 0.03
C ALA A 91 -2.90 -4.85 1.24
N GLY A 92 -3.30 -5.37 2.40
CA GLY A 92 -3.71 -4.54 3.52
C GLY A 92 -5.08 -3.89 3.27
N SER A 93 -5.45 -2.98 4.16
CA SER A 93 -6.65 -2.16 4.04
C SER A 93 -6.42 -0.71 4.42
#